data_AF-A0A3D1TBU8-F1
#
_entry.id   AF-A0A3D1TBU8-F1
#
_cell.length_a   1.000
_cell.length_b   1.000
_cell.length_c   1.000
_cell.angle_alpha   90.00
_cell.angle_beta   90.00
_cell.angle_gamma   90.00
#
_symmetry.space_group_name_H-M   'P 1'
#
loop_
_entity.id
_entity.type
_entity.pdbx_description
1 polymer ?
#
loop_
_entity_poly.entity_id
_entity_poly.type
_entity_poly.pdbx_seq_one_letter_code
_entity_poly.pdbx_strand_id
1 'polypeptide(L)'
;MQRAVLVEEFNHILISRIRHPGFERGIGVFEEKADLLPFEEAKLFGHNAIHALLGYLANLHGLETMAQLRAFPELMSTGRLAFAEESGASLIRKYDSIREPLFTPAGFAAYADDLLERMTNPHLHDLVERVIRDPGRKLGWNDRLIGTMRLALDQGVDPA
;
A
#
# COMPACT_ATOMS: atom_id res chain seq x y z
N MET A 1 -13.65 33.01 1.40
CA MET A 1 -12.90 32.05 0.54
C MET A 1 -13.53 30.68 0.69
N GLN A 2 -14.13 30.13 -0.36
CA GLN A 2 -14.47 28.70 -0.39
C GLN A 2 -13.15 27.92 -0.45
N ARG A 3 -12.96 27.01 0.50
CA ARG A 3 -11.86 26.05 0.50
C ARG A 3 -12.44 24.72 0.05
N ALA A 4 -11.75 24.04 -0.86
CA ALA A 4 -12.05 22.67 -1.23
C ALA A 4 -10.85 21.78 -0.88
N VAL A 5 -11.12 20.50 -0.66
CA VAL A 5 -10.10 19.48 -0.45
C VAL A 5 -10.24 18.47 -1.59
N LEU A 6 -9.17 18.27 -2.34
CA LEU A 6 -9.10 17.23 -3.35
C LEU A 6 -8.75 15.91 -2.66
N VAL A 7 -9.50 14.86 -2.97
CA VAL A 7 -9.29 13.50 -2.46
C VAL A 7 -9.40 12.49 -3.59
N GLU A 8 -8.77 11.33 -3.43
CA GLU A 8 -9.00 10.20 -4.32
C GLU A 8 -10.42 9.65 -4.17
N GLU A 9 -10.91 8.95 -5.20
CA GLU A 9 -12.24 8.32 -5.18
C GLU A 9 -12.31 7.14 -4.20
N PHE A 10 -11.20 6.43 -4.00
CA PHE A 10 -11.16 5.25 -3.15
C PHE A 10 -11.54 5.56 -1.70
N ASN A 11 -12.52 4.83 -1.18
CA ASN A 11 -13.16 5.11 0.10
C ASN A 11 -13.43 3.88 0.98
N HIS A 12 -12.73 2.76 0.75
CA HIS A 12 -12.86 1.57 1.59
C HIS A 12 -12.19 1.80 2.95
N ILE A 13 -13.00 1.86 4.00
CA ILE A 13 -12.52 2.08 5.37
C ILE A 13 -12.88 0.85 6.20
N LEU A 14 -11.84 0.10 6.58
CA LEU A 14 -11.97 -1.05 7.45
C LEU A 14 -11.99 -0.59 8.91
N ILE A 15 -12.89 -1.17 9.69
CA ILE A 15 -12.99 -0.93 11.13
C ILE A 15 -13.00 -2.26 11.89
N SER A 16 -12.63 -2.22 13.17
CA SER A 16 -12.79 -3.38 14.04
C SER A 16 -14.28 -3.68 14.22
N ARG A 17 -14.61 -4.97 14.25
CA ARG A 17 -15.98 -5.42 14.49
C ARG A 17 -16.53 -4.81 15.78
N ILE A 18 -17.68 -4.16 15.67
CA ILE A 18 -18.34 -3.53 16.81
C ILE A 18 -19.01 -4.64 17.64
N ARG A 19 -18.74 -4.65 18.94
CA ARG A 19 -19.28 -5.66 19.87
C ARG A 19 -20.30 -5.09 20.85
N HIS A 20 -20.71 -3.84 20.68
CA HIS A 20 -21.68 -3.20 21.57
C HIS A 20 -23.11 -3.65 21.22
N PRO A 21 -23.83 -4.33 22.13
CA PRO A 21 -25.20 -4.79 21.86
C PRO A 21 -26.13 -3.62 21.57
N GLY A 22 -26.97 -3.75 20.53
CA GLY A 22 -27.95 -2.73 20.15
C GLY A 22 -27.36 -1.51 19.44
N PHE A 23 -26.05 -1.51 19.14
CA PHE A 23 -25.44 -0.46 18.35
C PHE A 23 -25.56 -0.77 16.86
N GLU A 24 -26.09 0.19 16.10
CA GLU A 24 -26.06 0.20 14.64
C GLU A 24 -25.24 1.39 14.16
N ARG A 25 -24.34 1.17 13.20
CA ARG A 25 -23.49 2.24 12.67
C ARG A 25 -24.30 3.17 11.77
N GLY A 26 -24.16 4.48 11.97
CA GLY A 26 -24.76 5.49 11.11
C GLY A 26 -24.02 5.73 9.78
N ILE A 27 -22.78 5.22 9.65
CA ILE A 27 -21.95 5.37 8.44
C ILE A 27 -21.88 4.00 7.75
N GLY A 28 -22.57 3.87 6.61
CA GLY A 28 -22.72 2.59 5.91
C GLY A 28 -21.48 2.12 5.15
N VAL A 29 -20.55 3.02 4.80
CA VAL A 29 -19.36 2.70 3.99
C VAL A 29 -18.26 1.96 4.78
N PHE A 30 -18.38 1.85 6.10
CA PHE A 30 -17.37 1.15 6.91
C PHE A 30 -17.58 -0.37 6.86
N GLU A 31 -16.48 -1.08 6.63
CA GLU A 31 -16.45 -2.54 6.57
C GLU A 31 -15.83 -3.12 7.85
N GLU A 32 -16.57 -3.98 8.54
CA GLU A 32 -16.12 -4.57 9.81
C GLU A 32 -15.26 -5.81 9.59
N LYS A 33 -14.07 -5.81 10.18
CA LYS A 33 -13.16 -6.97 10.23
C LYS A 33 -13.03 -7.49 11.66
N ALA A 34 -12.90 -8.81 11.78
CA ALA A 34 -12.68 -9.45 13.09
C ALA A 34 -11.30 -9.11 13.66
N ASP A 35 -10.31 -8.99 12.79
CA ASP A 35 -8.95 -8.55 13.07
C ASP A 35 -8.49 -7.60 11.94
N LEU A 36 -7.97 -6.43 12.30
CA LEU A 36 -7.48 -5.43 11.35
C LEU A 36 -6.00 -5.61 11.04
N LEU A 37 -5.25 -6.29 11.90
CA LEU A 37 -3.79 -6.40 11.79
C LEU A 37 -3.32 -6.87 10.39
N PRO A 38 -3.95 -7.89 9.74
CA PRO A 38 -3.56 -8.28 8.40
C PRO A 38 -3.63 -7.14 7.37
N PHE A 39 -4.69 -6.34 7.43
CA PHE A 39 -4.93 -5.24 6.50
C PHE A 39 -4.06 -4.03 6.80
N GLU A 40 -3.77 -3.77 8.08
CA GLU A 40 -2.80 -2.77 8.51
C GLU A 40 -1.40 -3.09 7.99
N GLU A 41 -0.98 -4.36 8.10
CA GLU A 41 0.28 -4.82 7.55
C GLU A 41 0.30 -4.80 6.02
N ALA A 42 -0.80 -5.18 5.34
CA ALA A 42 -0.89 -5.06 3.88
C ALA A 42 -0.74 -3.61 3.41
N LYS A 43 -1.28 -2.66 4.17
CA LYS A 43 -1.08 -1.23 3.93
C LYS A 43 0.35 -0.79 4.24
N LEU A 44 0.95 -1.25 5.34
CA LEU A 44 2.28 -0.81 5.77
C LEU A 44 3.39 -1.40 4.90
N PHE A 45 3.37 -2.71 4.71
CA PHE A 45 4.42 -3.46 4.03
C PHE A 45 4.19 -3.60 2.53
N GLY A 46 2.94 -3.40 2.07
CA GLY A 46 2.57 -3.30 0.67
C GLY A 46 2.48 -1.85 0.20
N HIS A 47 1.30 -1.24 0.32
CA HIS A 47 1.02 0.11 -0.20
C HIS A 47 2.12 1.11 0.16
N ASN A 48 2.36 1.34 1.45
CA ASN A 48 3.30 2.35 1.92
C ASN A 48 4.73 2.05 1.46
N ALA A 49 5.13 0.78 1.43
CA ALA A 49 6.45 0.34 1.00
C ALA A 49 6.68 0.66 -0.46
N ILE A 50 5.75 0.26 -1.33
CA ILE A 50 5.85 0.43 -2.76
C ILE A 50 5.71 1.89 -3.17
N HIS A 51 4.87 2.66 -2.48
CA HIS A 51 4.79 4.10 -2.68
C HIS A 51 6.14 4.77 -2.34
N ALA A 52 6.79 4.38 -1.25
CA ALA A 52 8.11 4.90 -0.89
C ALA A 52 9.19 4.48 -1.89
N LEU A 53 9.22 3.20 -2.29
CA LEU A 53 10.14 2.68 -3.31
C LEU A 53 10.04 3.48 -4.62
N LEU A 54 8.82 3.57 -5.18
CA LEU A 54 8.57 4.32 -6.41
C LEU A 54 8.89 5.81 -6.26
N GLY A 55 8.59 6.42 -5.10
CA GLY A 55 8.97 7.80 -4.82
C GLY A 55 10.48 8.02 -4.86
N TYR A 56 11.27 7.12 -4.26
CA TYR A 56 12.73 7.23 -4.31
C TYR A 56 13.26 7.02 -5.72
N LEU A 57 12.73 6.05 -6.47
CA LEU A 57 13.10 5.83 -7.87
C LEU A 57 12.75 7.03 -8.75
N ALA A 58 11.56 7.62 -8.56
CA ALA A 58 11.14 8.84 -9.24
C ALA A 58 12.08 10.01 -8.96
N ASN A 59 12.47 10.18 -7.69
CA ASN A 59 13.42 11.22 -7.28
C ASN A 59 14.80 11.03 -7.93
N LEU A 60 15.30 9.79 -8.02
CA LEU A 60 16.55 9.48 -8.70
C LEU A 60 16.51 9.80 -10.21
N HIS A 61 15.32 9.78 -10.81
CA HIS A 61 15.08 10.16 -12.21
C HIS A 61 14.71 11.65 -12.38
N GLY A 62 14.77 12.45 -11.32
CA GLY A 62 14.45 13.87 -11.36
C GLY A 62 12.98 14.17 -11.63
N LEU A 63 12.07 13.25 -11.31
CA LEU A 63 10.63 13.45 -11.47
C LEU A 63 10.08 14.27 -10.31
N GLU A 64 9.13 15.15 -10.61
CA GLU A 64 8.49 16.04 -9.63
C GLU A 64 7.23 15.43 -9.03
N THR A 65 6.47 14.66 -9.82
CA THR A 65 5.20 14.06 -9.43
C THR A 65 5.19 12.55 -9.65
N MET A 66 4.44 11.83 -8.83
CA MET A 66 4.27 10.38 -8.98
C MET A 66 3.61 10.01 -10.31
N ALA A 67 2.76 10.86 -10.86
CA ALA A 67 2.10 10.64 -12.15
C ALA A 67 3.10 10.52 -13.32
N GLN A 68 4.26 11.18 -13.24
CA GLN A 68 5.29 11.10 -14.28
C GLN A 68 5.88 9.70 -14.42
N LEU A 69 5.81 8.83 -13.39
CA LEU A 69 6.25 7.42 -13.48
C LEU A 69 5.53 6.65 -14.59
N ARG A 70 4.34 7.07 -15.03
CA ARG A 70 3.63 6.44 -16.16
C ARG A 70 4.42 6.50 -17.46
N ALA A 71 5.36 7.44 -17.59
CA ALA A 71 6.26 7.53 -18.74
C ALA A 71 7.49 6.60 -18.63
N PHE A 72 7.64 5.86 -17.53
CA PHE A 72 8.76 4.98 -17.20
C PHE A 72 8.27 3.55 -16.91
N PRO A 73 7.87 2.78 -17.94
CA PRO A 73 7.31 1.44 -17.78
C PRO A 73 8.21 0.48 -17.00
N GLU A 74 9.52 0.66 -17.08
CA GLU A 74 10.52 -0.11 -16.34
C GLU A 74 10.40 0.12 -14.82
N LEU A 75 10.22 1.37 -14.37
CA LEU A 75 10.05 1.68 -12.94
C LEU A 75 8.70 1.19 -12.43
N MET A 76 7.65 1.31 -13.24
CA MET A 76 6.33 0.76 -12.93
C MET A 76 6.38 -0.77 -12.82
N SER A 77 7.12 -1.43 -13.72
CA SER A 77 7.34 -2.88 -13.69
C SER A 77 8.11 -3.30 -12.43
N THR A 78 9.20 -2.59 -12.08
CA THR A 78 9.95 -2.83 -10.85
C THR A 78 9.04 -2.70 -9.61
N GLY A 79 8.25 -1.63 -9.53
CA GLY A 79 7.31 -1.43 -8.42
C GLY A 79 6.27 -2.55 -8.34
N ARG A 80 5.73 -2.99 -9.48
CA ARG A 80 4.76 -4.08 -9.55
C ARG A 80 5.35 -5.42 -9.11
N LEU A 81 6.55 -5.75 -9.57
CA LEU A 81 7.25 -6.99 -9.21
C LEU A 81 7.57 -7.01 -7.71
N ALA A 82 8.14 -5.93 -7.16
CA ALA A 82 8.38 -5.82 -5.73
C ALA A 82 7.06 -5.92 -4.92
N PHE A 83 5.96 -5.36 -5.43
CA PHE A 83 4.68 -5.43 -4.75
C PHE A 83 4.10 -6.86 -4.75
N ALA A 84 4.00 -7.49 -5.92
CA ALA A 84 3.35 -8.79 -6.05
C ALA A 84 4.23 -9.95 -5.54
N GLU A 85 5.49 -9.99 -5.98
CA GLU A 85 6.37 -11.15 -5.80
C GLU A 85 7.14 -11.12 -4.48
N GLU A 86 7.33 -9.94 -3.89
CA GLU A 86 8.04 -9.81 -2.60
C GLU A 86 7.06 -9.51 -1.46
N SER A 87 6.50 -8.30 -1.42
CA SER A 87 5.57 -7.91 -0.35
C SER A 87 4.33 -8.80 -0.34
N GLY A 88 3.71 -9.01 -1.50
CA GLY A 88 2.46 -9.75 -1.65
C GLY A 88 2.64 -11.21 -1.32
N ALA A 89 3.63 -11.87 -1.91
CA ALA A 89 3.97 -13.26 -1.59
C ALA A 89 4.18 -13.46 -0.08
N SER A 90 4.87 -12.53 0.58
CA SER A 90 5.13 -12.61 2.02
C SER A 90 3.86 -12.44 2.86
N LEU A 91 3.03 -11.45 2.54
CA LEU A 91 1.77 -11.21 3.24
C LEU A 91 0.76 -12.35 3.01
N ILE A 92 0.69 -12.91 1.80
CA ILE A 92 -0.13 -14.09 1.49
C ILE A 92 0.32 -15.27 2.36
N ARG A 93 1.62 -15.58 2.42
CA ARG A 93 2.14 -16.68 3.25
C ARG A 93 1.82 -16.46 4.73
N LYS A 94 2.06 -15.26 5.25
CA LYS A 94 1.81 -14.91 6.65
C LYS A 94 0.33 -15.07 7.04
N TYR A 95 -0.58 -14.72 6.14
CA TYR A 95 -2.01 -14.64 6.40
C TYR A 95 -2.86 -15.70 5.69
N ASP A 96 -2.27 -16.76 5.10
CA ASP A 96 -3.02 -17.79 4.36
C ASP A 96 -4.18 -18.39 5.17
N SER A 97 -4.02 -18.52 6.48
CA SER A 97 -5.00 -19.13 7.38
C SER A 97 -6.32 -18.36 7.52
N ILE A 98 -6.36 -17.04 7.28
CA ILE A 98 -7.54 -16.22 7.54
C ILE A 98 -8.56 -16.23 6.40
N ARG A 99 -8.20 -16.80 5.23
CA ARG A 99 -9.07 -16.99 4.05
C ARG A 99 -9.77 -15.71 3.57
N GLU A 100 -9.15 -14.55 3.79
CA GLU A 100 -9.62 -13.27 3.28
C GLU A 100 -9.23 -13.10 1.80
N PRO A 101 -10.12 -12.59 0.92
CA PRO A 101 -9.86 -12.54 -0.52
C PRO A 101 -8.57 -11.81 -0.92
N LEU A 102 -8.20 -10.77 -0.15
CA LEU A 102 -6.98 -9.99 -0.38
C LEU A 102 -5.71 -10.85 -0.28
N PHE A 103 -5.67 -11.82 0.64
CA PHE A 103 -4.48 -12.65 0.89
C PHE A 103 -4.50 -13.92 0.05
N THR A 104 -4.75 -13.75 -1.25
CA THR A 104 -4.64 -14.77 -2.28
C THR A 104 -3.79 -14.22 -3.42
N PRO A 105 -3.13 -15.06 -4.24
CA PRO A 105 -2.35 -14.57 -5.37
C PRO A 105 -3.14 -13.65 -6.30
N ALA A 106 -4.39 -14.02 -6.62
CA ALA A 106 -5.26 -13.20 -7.47
C ALA A 106 -5.71 -11.90 -6.78
N GLY A 107 -6.12 -11.97 -5.51
CA GLY A 107 -6.58 -10.80 -4.76
C GLY A 107 -5.48 -9.77 -4.54
N PHE A 108 -4.27 -10.23 -4.21
CA PHE A 108 -3.14 -9.34 -3.99
C PHE A 108 -2.59 -8.76 -5.30
N ALA A 109 -2.58 -9.53 -6.39
CA ALA A 109 -2.21 -9.01 -7.70
C ALA A 109 -3.17 -7.89 -8.16
N ALA A 110 -4.49 -8.11 -8.02
CA ALA A 110 -5.47 -7.08 -8.31
C ALA A 110 -5.32 -5.83 -7.42
N TYR A 111 -5.02 -6.03 -6.14
CA TYR A 111 -4.73 -4.94 -5.21
C TYR A 111 -3.48 -4.14 -5.60
N ALA A 112 -2.42 -4.82 -6.02
CA ALA A 112 -1.19 -4.17 -6.48
C ALA A 112 -1.43 -3.33 -7.76
N ASP A 113 -2.17 -3.89 -8.72
CA ASP A 113 -2.49 -3.22 -9.97
C ASP A 113 -3.36 -1.97 -9.74
N ASP A 114 -4.42 -2.06 -8.93
CA ASP A 114 -5.25 -0.91 -8.53
C ASP A 114 -4.43 0.20 -7.86
N LEU A 115 -3.56 -0.19 -6.92
CA LEU A 115 -2.77 0.79 -6.18
C LEU A 115 -1.74 1.50 -7.04
N LEU A 116 -1.08 0.81 -7.98
CA LEU A 116 -0.13 1.44 -8.89
C LEU A 116 -0.82 2.45 -9.80
N GLU A 117 -2.03 2.15 -10.26
CA GLU A 117 -2.84 3.10 -11.02
C GLU A 117 -3.15 4.35 -10.19
N ARG A 118 -3.58 4.17 -8.95
CA ARG A 118 -3.94 5.27 -8.04
C ARG A 118 -2.76 6.12 -7.60
N MET A 119 -1.63 5.49 -7.24
CA MET A 119 -0.39 6.19 -6.87
C MET A 119 0.09 7.14 -7.97
N THR A 120 -0.20 6.79 -9.22
CA THR A 120 0.21 7.56 -10.40
C THR A 120 -0.94 8.36 -11.01
N ASN A 121 -2.03 8.60 -10.27
CA ASN A 121 -3.16 9.36 -10.78
C ASN A 121 -2.76 10.82 -11.07
N PRO A 122 -2.85 11.30 -12.32
CA PRO A 122 -2.42 12.65 -12.70
C PRO A 122 -3.26 13.77 -12.06
N HIS A 123 -4.48 13.48 -11.60
CA HIS A 123 -5.34 14.47 -10.98
C HIS A 123 -4.95 14.81 -9.55
N LEU A 124 -4.26 13.91 -8.83
CA LEU A 124 -3.89 14.12 -7.43
C LEU A 124 -2.67 15.03 -7.24
N HIS A 125 -1.89 15.24 -8.31
CA HIS A 125 -0.65 16.02 -8.29
C HIS A 125 0.27 15.64 -7.11
N ASP A 126 0.40 14.33 -6.88
CA ASP A 126 1.15 13.83 -5.75
C ASP A 126 2.64 14.06 -5.93
N LEU A 127 3.23 14.95 -5.11
CA LEU A 127 4.62 15.37 -5.23
C LEU A 127 5.56 14.28 -4.72
N VAL A 128 6.59 13.98 -5.51
CA VAL A 128 7.67 13.06 -5.14
C VAL A 128 8.32 13.49 -3.82
N GLU A 129 8.60 14.80 -3.66
CA GLU A 129 9.17 15.36 -2.43
C GLU A 129 8.34 14.99 -1.17
N ARG A 130 7.01 15.11 -1.28
CA ARG A 130 6.09 14.74 -0.19
C ARG A 130 6.15 13.24 0.09
N VAL A 131 6.18 12.43 -0.98
CA VAL A 131 6.21 10.97 -0.90
C VAL A 131 7.52 10.44 -0.31
N ILE A 132 8.65 11.11 -0.50
CA ILE A 132 9.96 10.67 0.02
C ILE A 132 10.38 11.29 1.35
N ARG A 133 9.68 12.33 1.83
CA ARG A 133 9.99 13.03 3.09
C ARG A 133 10.17 12.11 4.30
N ASP A 134 11.03 12.49 5.25
CA ASP A 134 11.26 11.75 6.50
C ASP A 134 11.81 10.31 6.26
N PRO A 135 12.97 10.20 5.58
CA PRO A 135 13.54 8.90 5.21
C PRO A 135 13.99 8.09 6.43
N GLY A 136 14.45 8.74 7.50
CA GLY A 136 14.89 8.07 8.72
C GLY A 136 13.78 7.22 9.36
N ARG A 137 12.56 7.75 9.43
CA ARG A 137 11.39 6.96 9.88
C ARG A 137 11.04 5.84 8.90
N LYS A 138 11.04 6.11 7.59
CA LYS A 138 10.68 5.12 6.55
C LYS A 138 11.65 3.95 6.43
N LEU A 139 12.90 4.16 6.82
CA LEU A 139 13.95 3.15 6.93
C LEU A 139 14.02 2.52 8.34
N GLY A 140 13.08 2.84 9.23
CA GLY A 140 12.99 2.24 10.56
C GLY A 140 12.83 0.72 10.49
N TRP A 141 13.36 0.03 11.51
CA TRP A 141 13.43 -1.44 11.56
C TRP A 141 12.10 -2.17 11.33
N ASN A 142 10.99 -1.59 11.79
CA ASN A 142 9.63 -2.11 11.66
C ASN A 142 8.75 -1.25 10.72
N ASP A 143 9.32 -0.28 10.00
CA ASP A 143 8.56 0.55 9.04
C ASP A 143 8.66 -0.09 7.63
N ARG A 144 8.04 0.58 6.66
CA ARG A 144 7.66 0.08 5.34
C ARG A 144 8.77 -0.51 4.46
N LEU A 145 10.05 -0.16 4.61
CA LEU A 145 11.10 -0.71 3.74
C LEU A 145 11.83 -1.86 4.43
N ILE A 146 12.53 -1.58 5.52
CA ILE A 146 13.25 -2.60 6.28
C ILE A 146 12.29 -3.64 6.86
N GLY A 147 11.12 -3.23 7.33
CA GLY A 147 10.09 -4.14 7.82
C GLY A 147 9.57 -5.08 6.74
N THR A 148 9.37 -4.60 5.50
CA THR A 148 8.95 -5.46 4.38
C THR A 148 10.03 -6.47 4.00
N MET A 149 11.31 -6.05 3.92
CA MET A 149 12.41 -6.98 3.63
C MET A 149 12.53 -8.05 4.71
N ARG A 150 12.38 -7.67 5.98
CA ARG A 150 12.38 -8.62 7.10
C ARG A 150 11.21 -9.59 7.04
N LEU A 151 10.01 -9.07 6.76
CA LEU A 151 8.84 -9.91 6.56
C LEU A 151 9.06 -10.91 5.42
N ALA A 152 9.68 -10.48 4.31
CA ALA A 152 9.99 -11.36 3.20
C ALA A 152 10.90 -12.51 3.62
N LEU A 153 12.03 -12.20 4.26
CA LEU A 153 12.96 -13.20 4.76
C LEU A 153 12.31 -14.15 5.79
N ASP A 154 11.52 -13.62 6.72
CA ASP A 154 10.80 -14.41 7.73
C ASP A 154 9.79 -15.37 7.09
N GLN A 155 9.27 -15.05 5.90
CA GLN A 155 8.34 -15.89 5.14
C GLN A 155 9.03 -16.73 4.06
N GLY A 156 10.37 -16.73 4.01
CA GLY A 156 11.17 -17.48 3.02
C GLY A 156 11.02 -16.94 1.59
N VAL A 157 10.84 -15.63 1.45
CA VAL A 157 10.86 -14.90 0.18
C VAL A 157 12.17 -14.13 0.12
N ASP A 158 12.96 -14.34 -0.93
CA ASP A 158 14.20 -13.59 -1.16
C ASP A 158 13.87 -12.27 -1.87
N PRO A 159 14.02 -11.10 -1.21
CA PRO A 159 13.86 -9.81 -1.88
C PRO A 159 15.03 -9.57 -2.86
N ALA A 160 14.72 -8.99 -4.02
CA ALA A 160 15.70 -8.78 -5.10
C ALA A 160 16.64 -7.59 -4.91
#